data_AF-A0A8T3VH67-F1
#
_entry.id   AF-A0A8T3VH67-F1
#
_cell.length_a   1.000
_cell.length_b   1.000
_cell.length_c   1.000
_cell.angle_alpha   90.00
_cell.angle_beta   90.00
_cell.angle_gamma   90.00
#
_symmetry.space_group_name_H-M   'P 1'
#
loop_
_entity.id
_entity.type
_entity.pdbx_description
1 polymer ?
#
loop_
_entity_poly.entity_id
_entity_poly.type
_entity_poly.pdbx_seq_one_letter_code
_entity_poly.pdbx_strand_id
1 'polypeptide(L)'
;MSESERRMIEILRILNKQEKATGSKLIADELKEKGFNLGERAVRYHMQILDEKGYTERMGYSGRRITDLGREKLEKGLIYDQVDFIYSKFEELIYLTNFNYMTQKGNVVVNTSTIYNEDSYNIIKDVFASGLSVSPYVNLNDVGKGDAMEIKTICGTTIDGILLNEGIASQPLYGGLLKIEDNHPVAFKELISYKKTSVTPLDAFIAPEMTSVLDVINDGTGYIPANFRLIPSVVRQKTIDILSKLKNIGINGTITISEDGENILGLPVNKGMIGLAIIGGITPFCAVQELGYDIDIKIGEELENFEKMNPIVGNIDYKLKKSSNRDDSKIPFILSKSWNLIHQANFDIEKEKGDIVANISYIKKEDLDAAINIMKESYESDEKHVNPHYQIIAHPDDDEKIGIATICSLSIDGVLVNNGIKSTPKYGGLLELTEPALFIDLISYNGSSIDPHKIFIAKDMTSITKTNEPKRLLASIKEIPYVARDSSVDLLDKMSKLGFSIYKIGKPRELIYNAKVDNYNFGIVTGSGLNSIAAIKEKGIDIEVKADTKLIPFENMDKL
;
A
#
# COMPACT_ATOMS: atom_id res chain seq x y z
N MET A 1 22.95 -4.75 8.33
CA MET A 1 22.69 -3.75 9.39
C MET A 1 23.42 -4.16 10.65
N SER A 2 24.02 -3.21 11.37
CA SER A 2 24.60 -3.54 12.68
C SER A 2 23.49 -3.61 13.73
N GLU A 3 23.65 -4.46 14.74
CA GLU A 3 22.70 -4.57 15.85
C GLU A 3 22.47 -3.22 16.57
N SER A 4 23.47 -2.34 16.54
CA SER A 4 23.44 -0.98 17.10
C SER A 4 22.39 -0.08 16.46
N GLU A 5 22.21 -0.15 15.14
CA GLU A 5 21.25 0.70 14.43
C GLU A 5 19.80 0.31 14.75
N ARG A 6 19.52 -0.99 14.95
CA ARG A 6 18.17 -1.47 15.29
C ARG A 6 17.76 -0.97 16.67
N ARG A 7 18.71 -1.04 17.61
CA ARG A 7 18.54 -0.52 18.97
C ARG A 7 18.26 0.98 18.97
N MET A 8 18.94 1.77 18.14
CA MET A 8 18.68 3.21 18.01
C MET A 8 17.29 3.51 17.45
N ILE A 9 16.82 2.77 16.44
CA ILE A 9 15.46 2.94 15.90
C ILE A 9 14.40 2.60 16.96
N GLU A 10 14.57 1.51 17.71
CA GLU A 10 13.63 1.17 18.78
C GLU A 10 13.61 2.19 19.92
N ILE A 11 14.75 2.76 20.28
CA ILE A 11 14.81 3.87 21.25
C ILE A 11 14.00 5.07 20.75
N LEU A 12 14.16 5.44 19.48
CA LEU A 12 13.36 6.51 18.88
C LEU A 12 11.86 6.16 18.90
N ARG A 13 11.47 4.91 18.56
CA ARG A 13 10.06 4.46 18.60
C ARG A 13 9.45 4.61 19.99
N ILE A 14 10.19 4.23 21.02
CA ILE A 14 9.77 4.40 22.42
C ILE A 14 9.58 5.89 22.73
N LEU A 15 10.58 6.72 22.42
CA LEU A 15 10.51 8.17 22.64
C LEU A 15 9.36 8.85 21.88
N ASN A 16 8.97 8.34 20.71
CA ASN A 16 7.87 8.89 19.93
C ASN A 16 6.48 8.59 20.54
N LYS A 17 6.33 7.45 21.22
CA LYS A 17 5.09 7.10 21.94
C LYS A 17 4.90 7.92 23.22
N GLN A 18 5.95 8.54 23.73
CA GLN A 18 5.95 9.24 25.01
C GLN A 18 5.68 10.74 24.81
N GLU A 19 4.63 11.27 25.46
CA GLU A 19 4.34 12.71 25.41
C GLU A 19 5.39 13.55 26.16
N LYS A 20 6.05 12.94 27.16
CA LYS A 20 7.01 13.58 28.07
C LYS A 20 8.42 13.04 27.87
N ALA A 21 9.40 13.84 28.30
CA ALA A 21 10.79 13.41 28.31
C ALA A 21 10.97 12.09 29.06
N THR A 22 11.71 11.16 28.46
CA THR A 22 11.82 9.77 28.92
C THR A 22 13.25 9.44 29.34
N GLY A 23 13.41 8.91 30.55
CA GLY A 23 14.72 8.51 31.10
C GLY A 23 15.20 7.16 30.58
N SER A 24 16.52 6.92 30.68
CA SER A 24 17.17 5.68 30.21
C SER A 24 16.66 4.40 30.85
N LYS A 25 16.13 4.47 32.08
CA LYS A 25 15.61 3.31 32.81
C LYS A 25 14.33 2.78 32.16
N LEU A 26 13.33 3.66 31.96
CA LEU A 26 12.07 3.30 31.33
C LEU A 26 12.30 2.77 29.90
N ILE A 27 13.18 3.43 29.14
CA ILE A 27 13.54 2.97 27.79
C ILE A 27 14.21 1.58 27.84
N ALA A 28 15.09 1.31 28.81
CA ALA A 28 15.70 -0.02 28.97
C ALA A 28 14.67 -1.10 29.32
N ASP A 29 13.70 -0.78 30.18
CA ASP A 29 12.62 -1.70 30.57
C ASP A 29 11.71 -2.02 29.36
N GLU A 30 11.27 -1.01 28.61
CA GLU A 30 10.48 -1.21 27.38
C GLU A 30 11.28 -1.99 26.30
N LEU A 31 12.57 -1.67 26.12
CA LEU A 31 13.43 -2.42 25.21
C LEU A 31 13.53 -3.89 25.59
N LYS A 32 13.62 -4.18 26.89
CA LYS A 32 13.70 -5.55 27.41
C LYS A 32 12.40 -6.32 27.15
N GLU A 33 11.24 -5.68 27.31
CA GLU A 33 9.94 -6.28 26.93
C GLU A 33 9.87 -6.63 25.45
N LYS A 34 10.51 -5.82 24.60
CA LYS A 34 10.65 -6.07 23.15
C LYS A 34 11.80 -7.03 22.78
N GLY A 35 12.44 -7.67 23.77
CA GLY A 35 13.51 -8.64 23.56
C GLY A 35 14.92 -8.05 23.34
N PHE A 36 15.10 -6.74 23.50
CA PHE A 36 16.42 -6.10 23.48
C PHE A 36 17.01 -6.07 24.89
N ASN A 37 17.97 -6.94 25.17
CA ASN A 37 18.67 -6.98 26.45
C ASN A 37 19.72 -5.85 26.54
N LEU A 38 19.25 -4.62 26.75
CA LEU A 38 20.09 -3.44 26.93
C LEU A 38 19.99 -2.91 28.36
N GLY A 39 21.14 -2.78 29.03
CA GLY A 39 21.20 -2.09 30.31
C GLY A 39 21.09 -0.57 30.15
N GLU A 40 20.66 0.11 31.22
CA GLU A 40 20.45 1.57 31.25
C GLU A 40 21.66 2.37 30.72
N ARG A 41 22.89 1.95 31.03
CA ARG A 41 24.13 2.59 30.56
C ARG A 41 24.29 2.52 29.04
N ALA A 42 23.94 1.39 28.43
CA ALA A 42 23.99 1.22 26.98
C ALA A 42 22.89 2.05 26.29
N VAL A 43 21.71 2.15 26.90
CA VAL A 43 20.64 3.04 26.43
C VAL A 43 21.09 4.50 26.48
N ARG A 44 21.75 4.95 27.57
CA ARG A 44 22.32 6.31 27.63
C ARG A 44 23.33 6.59 26.52
N TYR A 45 24.16 5.62 26.19
CA TYR A 45 25.13 5.74 25.10
C TYR A 45 24.43 5.92 23.75
N HIS A 46 23.43 5.08 23.44
CA HIS A 46 22.67 5.23 22.19
C HIS A 46 21.89 6.55 22.13
N MET A 47 21.28 6.99 23.24
CA MET A 47 20.62 8.30 23.29
C MET A 47 21.59 9.46 23.04
N GLN A 48 22.83 9.37 23.53
CA GLN A 48 23.83 10.41 23.23
C GLN A 48 24.14 10.47 21.73
N ILE A 49 24.24 9.33 21.05
CA ILE A 49 24.41 9.29 19.59
C ILE A 49 23.20 9.89 18.88
N LEU A 50 21.99 9.63 19.38
CA LEU A 50 20.76 10.22 18.85
C LEU A 50 20.70 11.73 19.07
N ASP A 51 21.18 12.22 20.21
CA ASP A 51 21.33 13.64 20.53
C ASP A 51 22.32 14.30 19.54
N GLU A 52 23.48 13.67 19.30
CA GLU A 52 24.50 14.15 18.34
C GLU A 52 24.00 14.19 16.89
N LYS A 53 23.06 13.31 16.54
CA LYS A 53 22.39 13.31 15.23
C LYS A 53 21.21 14.27 15.12
N GLY A 54 20.86 14.96 16.22
CA GLY A 54 19.71 15.86 16.29
C GLY A 54 18.35 15.15 16.29
N TYR A 55 18.30 13.82 16.45
CA TYR A 55 17.05 13.05 16.48
C TYR A 55 16.37 13.08 17.85
N THR A 56 17.13 13.36 18.90
CA THR A 56 16.61 13.55 20.25
C THR A 56 17.19 14.79 20.88
N GLU A 57 16.46 15.37 21.83
CA GLU A 57 16.90 16.51 22.62
C GLU A 57 16.86 16.16 24.10
N ARG A 58 17.90 16.59 24.83
CA ARG A 58 18.04 16.34 26.25
C ARG A 58 17.24 17.34 27.08
N MET A 59 16.25 16.87 27.82
CA MET A 59 15.40 17.66 28.72
C MET A 59 15.88 17.54 30.18
N GLY A 60 17.15 17.87 30.44
CA GLY A 60 17.75 17.83 31.78
C GLY A 60 17.80 16.43 32.40
N TYR A 61 17.34 16.29 33.65
CA TYR A 61 17.27 15.01 34.36
C TYR A 61 16.03 14.17 34.00
N SER A 62 15.03 14.78 33.36
CA SER A 62 13.79 14.11 32.95
C SER A 62 13.99 13.13 31.80
N GLY A 63 15.10 13.26 31.05
CA GLY A 63 15.49 12.33 30.00
C GLY A 63 15.62 12.99 28.63
N ARG A 64 15.20 12.29 27.58
CA ARG A 64 15.21 12.79 26.19
C ARG A 64 13.79 12.92 25.65
N ARG A 65 13.60 13.82 24.69
CA ARG A 65 12.40 13.87 23.84
C ARG A 65 12.83 13.69 22.39
N ILE A 66 12.00 13.06 21.57
CA ILE A 66 12.21 13.00 20.13
C ILE A 66 11.99 14.38 19.49
N THR A 67 12.85 14.77 18.57
CA THR A 67 12.71 15.99 17.74
C THR A 67 11.87 15.71 16.50
N ASP A 68 11.45 16.73 15.76
CA ASP A 68 10.76 16.54 14.48
C ASP A 68 11.65 15.80 13.47
N LEU A 69 12.95 16.09 13.43
CA LEU A 69 13.94 15.35 12.64
C LEU A 69 14.04 13.87 13.06
N GLY A 70 13.90 13.58 14.36
CA GLY A 70 13.85 12.21 14.87
C GLY A 70 12.58 11.47 14.46
N ARG A 71 11.42 12.16 14.42
CA ARG A 71 10.15 11.62 13.92
C ARG A 71 10.24 11.33 12.44
N GLU A 72 10.74 12.28 11.65
CA GLU A 72 11.00 12.09 10.23
C GLU A 72 11.97 10.91 10.00
N LYS A 73 12.99 10.75 10.86
CA LYS A 73 13.90 9.61 10.76
C LYS A 73 13.22 8.27 11.07
N LEU A 74 12.25 8.22 11.97
CA LEU A 74 11.45 7.02 12.23
C LEU A 74 10.54 6.69 11.05
N GLU A 75 9.87 7.70 10.50
CA GLU A 75 9.05 7.60 9.31
C GLU A 75 9.86 7.20 8.08
N LYS A 76 11.11 7.66 7.97
CA LYS A 76 12.06 7.29 6.89
C LYS A 76 13.08 6.22 7.32
N GLY A 77 12.75 5.46 8.37
CA GLY A 77 13.60 4.41 8.96
C GLY A 77 13.83 3.24 8.01
N LEU A 78 14.02 2.02 8.51
CA LEU A 78 14.03 0.86 7.61
C LEU A 78 12.61 0.62 7.12
N ILE A 79 12.35 0.94 5.86
CA ILE A 79 11.05 0.72 5.22
C ILE A 79 10.62 -0.76 5.29
N TYR A 80 11.59 -1.69 5.30
CA TYR A 80 11.29 -3.11 5.47
C TYR A 80 10.79 -3.42 6.88
N ASP A 81 11.38 -2.82 7.92
CA ASP A 81 10.88 -2.98 9.28
C ASP A 81 9.49 -2.32 9.43
N GLN A 82 9.10 -1.41 8.53
CA GLN A 82 7.73 -0.89 8.47
C GLN A 82 6.75 -1.91 7.91
N VAL A 83 7.13 -2.72 6.92
CA VAL A 83 6.27 -3.81 6.39
C VAL A 83 5.84 -4.77 7.51
N ASP A 84 6.81 -5.29 8.27
CA ASP A 84 6.55 -6.19 9.39
C ASP A 84 5.84 -5.45 10.55
N PHE A 85 6.15 -4.16 10.76
CA PHE A 85 5.55 -3.34 11.80
C PHE A 85 4.07 -3.03 11.56
N ILE A 86 3.65 -2.71 10.33
CA ILE A 86 2.24 -2.43 10.01
C ILE A 86 1.39 -3.66 10.30
N TYR A 87 1.83 -4.84 9.86
CA TYR A 87 1.14 -6.09 10.17
C TYR A 87 1.12 -6.37 11.68
N SER A 88 2.24 -6.14 12.38
CA SER A 88 2.32 -6.33 13.84
C SER A 88 1.41 -5.37 14.61
N LYS A 89 1.27 -4.11 14.15
CA LYS A 89 0.33 -3.12 14.71
C LYS A 89 -1.11 -3.58 14.55
N PHE A 90 -1.44 -4.19 13.42
CA PHE A 90 -2.76 -4.79 13.21
C PHE A 90 -3.00 -5.93 14.19
N GLU A 91 -2.04 -6.85 14.37
CA GLU A 91 -2.14 -7.94 15.35
C GLU A 91 -2.27 -7.38 16.78
N GLU A 92 -1.49 -6.37 17.16
CA GLU A 92 -1.58 -5.68 18.46
C GLU A 92 -3.01 -5.15 18.71
N LEU A 93 -3.63 -4.51 17.72
CA LEU A 93 -5.02 -4.00 17.84
C LEU A 93 -6.05 -5.13 18.01
N ILE A 94 -5.86 -6.27 17.33
CA ILE A 94 -6.71 -7.46 17.56
C ILE A 94 -6.62 -7.90 19.03
N TYR A 95 -5.41 -7.99 19.59
CA TYR A 95 -5.19 -8.40 20.98
C TYR A 95 -5.74 -7.40 21.99
N LEU A 96 -5.63 -6.10 21.71
CA LEU A 96 -6.08 -5.05 22.62
C LEU A 96 -7.60 -4.79 22.55
N THR A 97 -8.29 -5.33 21.53
CA THR A 97 -9.74 -5.26 21.43
C THR A 97 -10.37 -6.08 22.55
N ASN A 98 -11.08 -5.43 23.46
CA ASN A 98 -11.73 -6.06 24.62
C ASN A 98 -13.26 -5.87 24.63
N PHE A 99 -13.84 -5.49 23.49
CA PHE A 99 -15.27 -5.29 23.33
C PHE A 99 -16.06 -6.59 23.59
N ASN A 100 -16.99 -6.51 24.54
CA ASN A 100 -17.96 -7.55 24.84
C ASN A 100 -19.29 -7.21 24.15
N TYR A 101 -19.62 -7.93 23.08
CA TYR A 101 -20.82 -7.69 22.28
C TYR A 101 -22.14 -8.03 23.00
N MET A 102 -22.10 -8.78 24.10
CA MET A 102 -23.30 -9.08 24.90
C MET A 102 -23.66 -7.92 25.84
N THR A 103 -22.66 -7.25 26.42
CA THR A 103 -22.85 -6.09 27.30
C THR A 103 -22.73 -4.76 26.58
N GLN A 104 -22.24 -4.76 25.33
CA GLN A 104 -21.91 -3.59 24.51
C GLN A 104 -20.92 -2.64 25.20
N LYS A 105 -19.91 -3.21 25.87
CA LYS A 105 -18.88 -2.46 26.59
C LYS A 105 -17.47 -2.86 26.18
N GLY A 106 -16.55 -1.91 26.27
CA GLY A 106 -15.13 -2.10 25.97
C GLY A 106 -14.71 -1.36 24.71
N ASN A 107 -13.47 -1.59 24.32
CA ASN A 107 -12.78 -0.90 23.26
C ASN A 107 -12.92 -1.64 21.93
N VAL A 108 -13.25 -0.87 20.90
CA VAL A 108 -13.28 -1.29 19.49
C VAL A 108 -12.15 -0.60 18.73
N VAL A 109 -11.73 -1.18 17.61
CA VAL A 109 -10.75 -0.57 16.72
C VAL A 109 -11.49 0.38 15.78
N VAL A 110 -10.98 1.61 15.65
CA VAL A 110 -11.59 2.64 14.80
C VAL A 110 -10.61 3.19 13.76
N ASN A 111 -11.15 3.63 12.63
CA ASN A 111 -10.47 4.53 11.70
C ASN A 111 -10.87 5.96 12.06
N THR A 112 -9.95 6.90 11.93
CA THR A 112 -10.19 8.33 12.19
C THR A 112 -10.08 9.07 10.88
N SER A 113 -11.01 9.96 10.56
CA SER A 113 -10.93 10.77 9.35
C SER A 113 -11.42 12.19 9.62
N THR A 114 -10.82 13.17 8.96
CA THR A 114 -11.23 14.57 9.05
C THR A 114 -11.91 14.97 7.75
N ILE A 115 -13.15 15.43 7.86
CA ILE A 115 -13.90 16.06 6.78
C ILE A 115 -13.95 17.57 7.00
N TYR A 116 -14.12 18.32 5.91
CA TYR A 116 -14.01 19.79 5.93
C TYR A 116 -15.27 20.54 5.51
N ASN A 117 -16.37 19.83 5.21
CA ASN A 117 -17.63 20.45 4.76
C ASN A 117 -18.86 19.56 5.08
N GLU A 118 -20.04 20.17 5.08
CA GLU A 118 -21.32 19.48 5.35
C GLU A 118 -21.73 18.47 4.27
N ASP A 119 -21.38 18.71 3.00
CA ASP A 119 -21.72 17.81 1.88
C ASP A 119 -21.07 16.43 2.09
N SER A 120 -19.78 16.40 2.46
CA SER A 120 -19.04 15.18 2.81
C SER A 120 -19.73 14.41 3.93
N TYR A 121 -20.28 15.10 4.94
CA TYR A 121 -21.01 14.47 6.03
C TYR A 121 -22.33 13.83 5.54
N ASN A 122 -23.06 14.51 4.65
CA ASN A 122 -24.31 13.99 4.08
C ASN A 122 -24.05 12.76 3.19
N ILE A 123 -23.01 12.79 2.36
CA ILE A 123 -22.58 11.64 1.54
C ILE A 123 -22.24 10.45 2.44
N ILE A 124 -21.45 10.68 3.49
CA ILE A 124 -21.10 9.64 4.47
C ILE A 124 -22.36 9.03 5.07
N LYS A 125 -23.32 9.84 5.48
CA LYS A 125 -24.62 9.38 5.99
C LYS A 125 -25.37 8.50 5.00
N ASP A 126 -25.39 8.87 3.72
CA ASP A 126 -26.07 8.09 2.69
C ASP A 126 -25.42 6.71 2.49
N VAL A 127 -24.08 6.64 2.54
CA VAL A 127 -23.35 5.36 2.49
C VAL A 127 -23.64 4.50 3.74
N PHE A 128 -23.72 5.12 4.92
CA PHE A 128 -24.14 4.39 6.13
C PHE A 128 -25.58 3.87 6.03
N ALA A 129 -26.49 4.67 5.46
CA ALA A 129 -27.88 4.29 5.24
C ALA A 129 -28.05 3.14 4.23
N SER A 130 -27.13 3.00 3.25
CA SER A 130 -27.13 1.89 2.30
C SER A 130 -26.52 0.58 2.85
N GLY A 131 -26.03 0.62 4.09
CA GLY A 131 -25.42 -0.53 4.75
C GLY A 131 -24.03 -0.89 4.21
N LEU A 132 -23.40 -0.02 3.41
CA LEU A 132 -22.04 -0.18 2.92
C LEU A 132 -21.01 0.30 3.97
N SER A 133 -21.09 -0.25 5.17
CA SER A 133 -20.14 0.01 6.25
C SER A 133 -20.07 -1.17 7.23
N VAL A 134 -19.04 -1.18 8.10
CA VAL A 134 -18.90 -2.23 9.12
C VAL A 134 -19.99 -2.11 10.20
N SER A 135 -20.36 -0.89 10.54
CA SER A 135 -21.29 -0.57 11.63
C SER A 135 -21.78 0.87 11.48
N PRO A 136 -23.05 1.21 11.78
CA PRO A 136 -23.54 2.59 11.72
C PRO A 136 -23.02 3.47 12.87
N TYR A 137 -22.30 2.90 13.82
CA TYR A 137 -21.78 3.61 14.99
C TYR A 137 -20.55 4.42 14.63
N VAL A 138 -20.59 5.72 14.95
CA VAL A 138 -19.50 6.67 14.76
C VAL A 138 -19.27 7.49 16.02
N ASN A 139 -18.08 8.02 16.20
CA ASN A 139 -17.83 9.11 17.14
C ASN A 139 -17.50 10.37 16.34
N LEU A 140 -18.20 11.47 16.62
CA LEU A 140 -18.04 12.75 15.93
C LEU A 140 -17.42 13.74 16.91
N ASN A 141 -16.26 14.29 16.55
CA ASN A 141 -15.60 15.33 17.33
C ASN A 141 -15.45 16.60 16.49
N ASP A 142 -15.74 17.75 17.08
CA ASP A 142 -15.48 19.05 16.48
C ASP A 142 -13.98 19.37 16.58
N VAL A 143 -13.36 19.77 15.47
CA VAL A 143 -11.92 20.06 15.39
C VAL A 143 -11.63 21.57 15.57
N GLY A 144 -12.65 22.39 15.80
CA GLY A 144 -12.54 23.79 16.21
C GLY A 144 -12.10 24.78 15.13
N LYS A 145 -12.03 24.35 13.86
CA LYS A 145 -11.68 25.19 12.71
C LYS A 145 -12.74 25.09 11.60
N GLY A 146 -13.68 26.04 11.57
CA GLY A 146 -14.73 26.09 10.53
C GLY A 146 -15.64 24.85 10.58
N ASP A 147 -16.02 24.33 9.40
CA ASP A 147 -16.87 23.13 9.25
C ASP A 147 -16.09 21.81 9.36
N ALA A 148 -14.86 21.84 9.90
CA ALA A 148 -14.03 20.65 10.02
C ALA A 148 -14.51 19.73 11.15
N MET A 149 -14.79 18.49 10.82
CA MET A 149 -15.27 17.46 11.76
C MET A 149 -14.42 16.20 11.67
N GLU A 150 -14.02 15.68 12.83
CA GLU A 150 -13.39 14.37 12.93
C GLU A 150 -14.48 13.30 13.09
N ILE A 151 -14.41 12.26 12.28
CA ILE A 151 -15.32 11.12 12.29
C ILE A 151 -14.50 9.87 12.55
N LYS A 152 -14.85 9.15 13.63
CA LYS A 152 -14.31 7.82 13.91
C LYS A 152 -15.30 6.74 13.54
N THR A 153 -14.87 5.74 12.76
CA THR A 153 -15.70 4.64 12.26
C THR A 153 -15.15 3.30 12.70
N ILE A 154 -16.02 2.31 12.96
CA ILE A 154 -15.57 0.98 13.39
C ILE A 154 -14.83 0.27 12.26
N CYS A 155 -13.63 -0.24 12.55
CA CYS A 155 -12.83 -1.03 11.62
C CYS A 155 -13.17 -2.53 11.71
N GLY A 156 -13.04 -3.24 10.59
CA GLY A 156 -13.23 -4.69 10.51
C GLY A 156 -12.31 -5.49 11.45
N THR A 157 -11.19 -4.92 11.90
CA THR A 157 -10.29 -5.50 12.92
C THR A 157 -11.02 -5.73 14.25
N THR A 158 -12.05 -4.94 14.56
CA THR A 158 -12.90 -5.16 15.74
C THR A 158 -13.54 -6.55 15.72
N ILE A 159 -13.97 -7.02 14.54
CA ILE A 159 -14.52 -8.37 14.38
C ILE A 159 -13.43 -9.42 14.62
N ASP A 160 -12.19 -9.18 14.19
CA ASP A 160 -11.07 -10.10 14.47
C ASP A 160 -10.80 -10.21 15.97
N GLY A 161 -10.80 -9.09 16.70
CA GLY A 161 -10.62 -9.06 18.15
C GLY A 161 -11.73 -9.79 18.90
N ILE A 162 -12.99 -9.60 18.49
CA ILE A 162 -14.13 -10.34 19.06
C ILE A 162 -14.00 -11.84 18.80
N LEU A 163 -13.64 -12.24 17.58
CA LEU A 163 -13.42 -13.64 17.25
C LEU A 163 -12.30 -14.23 18.10
N LEU A 164 -11.18 -13.52 18.26
CA LEU A 164 -10.06 -13.97 19.07
C LEU A 164 -10.45 -14.15 20.55
N ASN A 165 -11.22 -13.21 21.12
CA ASN A 165 -11.75 -13.31 22.49
C ASN A 165 -12.69 -14.51 22.68
N GLU A 166 -13.32 -14.98 21.60
CA GLU A 166 -14.12 -16.19 21.56
C GLU A 166 -13.29 -17.45 21.22
N GLY A 167 -11.95 -17.35 21.17
CA GLY A 167 -11.05 -18.46 20.87
C GLY A 167 -10.99 -18.83 19.38
N ILE A 168 -11.37 -17.92 18.49
CA ILE A 168 -11.34 -18.10 17.03
C ILE A 168 -10.21 -17.25 16.45
N ALA A 169 -9.15 -17.92 15.99
CA ALA A 169 -8.03 -17.26 15.33
C ALA A 169 -8.41 -16.91 13.88
N SER A 170 -8.76 -15.64 13.65
CA SER A 170 -8.92 -15.05 12.31
C SER A 170 -7.57 -14.60 11.76
N GLN A 171 -7.29 -14.90 10.50
CA GLN A 171 -6.04 -14.54 9.81
C GLN A 171 -6.35 -13.58 8.65
N PRO A 172 -6.20 -12.27 8.84
CA PRO A 172 -6.29 -11.29 7.76
C PRO A 172 -5.21 -11.58 6.71
N LEU A 173 -5.64 -11.80 5.45
CA LEU A 173 -4.71 -12.10 4.35
C LEU A 173 -4.56 -10.93 3.39
N TYR A 174 -5.68 -10.36 2.97
CA TYR A 174 -5.71 -9.35 1.90
C TYR A 174 -6.69 -8.21 2.22
N GLY A 175 -6.35 -7.01 1.76
CA GLY A 175 -7.31 -5.92 1.53
C GLY A 175 -7.34 -5.60 0.05
N GLY A 176 -8.48 -5.18 -0.48
CA GLY A 176 -8.65 -5.05 -1.92
C GLY A 176 -9.96 -4.40 -2.35
N LEU A 177 -10.17 -4.37 -3.66
CA LEU A 177 -11.38 -3.89 -4.30
C LEU A 177 -12.26 -5.06 -4.69
N LEU A 178 -13.47 -5.11 -4.16
CA LEU A 178 -14.46 -6.14 -4.43
C LEU A 178 -15.46 -5.66 -5.48
N LYS A 179 -15.58 -6.40 -6.58
CA LYS A 179 -16.56 -6.15 -7.63
C LYS A 179 -17.96 -6.53 -7.15
N ILE A 180 -18.88 -5.61 -7.31
CA ILE A 180 -20.32 -5.80 -7.10
C ILE A 180 -21.01 -5.72 -8.47
N GLU A 181 -21.92 -6.64 -8.75
CA GLU A 181 -22.79 -6.63 -9.94
C GLU A 181 -24.22 -6.97 -9.54
N ASP A 182 -25.19 -6.15 -9.93
CA ASP A 182 -26.61 -6.30 -9.57
C ASP A 182 -26.86 -6.46 -8.05
N ASN A 183 -26.02 -5.78 -7.25
CA ASN A 183 -25.89 -5.87 -5.79
C ASN A 183 -25.31 -7.19 -5.26
N HIS A 184 -24.80 -8.09 -6.10
CA HIS A 184 -24.12 -9.31 -5.66
C HIS A 184 -22.60 -9.09 -5.61
N PRO A 185 -21.93 -9.44 -4.50
CA PRO A 185 -20.49 -9.64 -4.50
C PRO A 185 -20.09 -10.73 -5.49
N VAL A 186 -19.17 -10.42 -6.41
CA VAL A 186 -18.75 -11.35 -7.47
C VAL A 186 -17.34 -11.88 -7.19
N ALA A 187 -16.34 -11.01 -7.28
CA ALA A 187 -14.94 -11.37 -7.08
C ALA A 187 -14.11 -10.14 -6.73
N PHE A 188 -12.99 -10.34 -6.04
CA PHE A 188 -12.00 -9.28 -5.90
C PHE A 188 -11.39 -8.96 -7.28
N LYS A 189 -11.25 -7.67 -7.59
CA LYS A 189 -10.55 -7.21 -8.79
C LYS A 189 -9.08 -6.98 -8.50
N GLU A 190 -8.81 -6.33 -7.36
CA GLU A 190 -7.45 -6.02 -6.91
C GLU A 190 -7.27 -6.37 -5.42
N LEU A 191 -6.05 -6.76 -5.04
CA LEU A 191 -5.68 -7.24 -3.72
C LEU A 191 -4.25 -6.85 -3.37
N ILE A 192 -4.04 -6.51 -2.10
CA ILE A 192 -2.74 -6.35 -1.47
C ILE A 192 -2.71 -7.18 -0.19
N SER A 193 -1.62 -7.90 0.02
CA SER A 193 -1.41 -8.75 1.18
C SER A 193 -0.94 -7.95 2.38
N TYR A 194 -1.59 -8.16 3.52
CA TYR A 194 -1.25 -7.54 4.80
C TYR A 194 0.19 -7.79 5.27
N LYS A 195 0.80 -8.92 4.88
CA LYS A 195 2.13 -9.34 5.37
C LYS A 195 3.30 -8.83 4.52
N LYS A 196 3.05 -8.08 3.44
CA LYS A 196 4.07 -7.78 2.41
C LYS A 196 4.03 -6.36 1.88
N THR A 197 3.52 -5.42 2.65
CA THR A 197 3.42 -3.99 2.28
C THR A 197 3.71 -3.09 3.48
N SER A 198 4.31 -1.92 3.23
CA SER A 198 4.52 -0.87 4.24
C SER A 198 3.32 0.06 4.38
N VAL A 199 2.29 -0.11 3.55
CA VAL A 199 1.07 0.69 3.53
C VAL A 199 -0.10 -0.20 3.95
N THR A 200 -1.10 0.32 4.67
CA THR A 200 -2.29 -0.49 4.93
C THR A 200 -2.93 -0.90 3.59
N PRO A 201 -3.26 -2.18 3.36
CA PRO A 201 -3.78 -2.63 2.07
C PRO A 201 -4.96 -1.81 1.53
N LEU A 202 -5.86 -1.34 2.39
CA LEU A 202 -6.99 -0.51 1.97
C LEU A 202 -6.62 0.96 1.72
N ASP A 203 -5.62 1.50 2.43
CA ASP A 203 -5.11 2.87 2.18
C ASP A 203 -4.61 3.02 0.74
N ALA A 204 -4.02 1.95 0.18
CA ALA A 204 -3.54 1.91 -1.19
C ALA A 204 -4.65 2.08 -2.24
N PHE A 205 -5.90 1.81 -1.88
CA PHE A 205 -7.06 1.93 -2.77
C PHE A 205 -7.92 3.17 -2.50
N ILE A 206 -7.52 4.02 -1.54
CA ILE A 206 -8.09 5.36 -1.33
C ILE A 206 -7.41 6.32 -2.31
N ALA A 207 -7.89 6.34 -3.54
CA ALA A 207 -7.46 7.25 -4.58
C ALA A 207 -8.62 7.51 -5.55
N PRO A 208 -8.62 8.65 -6.28
CA PRO A 208 -9.55 8.86 -7.37
C PRO A 208 -9.57 7.67 -8.33
N GLU A 209 -10.75 7.33 -8.85
CA GLU A 209 -10.99 6.27 -9.85
C GLU A 209 -10.71 4.82 -9.39
N MET A 210 -10.35 4.60 -8.12
CA MET A 210 -10.13 3.25 -7.60
C MET A 210 -11.43 2.56 -7.16
N THR A 211 -12.36 3.31 -6.57
CA THR A 211 -13.65 2.80 -6.06
C THR A 211 -14.81 3.41 -6.84
N SER A 212 -15.98 2.76 -6.74
CA SER A 212 -17.24 3.31 -7.24
C SER A 212 -18.39 2.94 -6.30
N VAL A 213 -18.24 3.35 -5.04
CA VAL A 213 -19.20 3.12 -3.95
C VAL A 213 -20.54 3.77 -4.28
N LEU A 214 -20.55 4.97 -4.85
CA LEU A 214 -21.79 5.65 -5.23
C LEU A 214 -22.55 4.91 -6.33
N ASP A 215 -21.85 4.35 -7.32
CA ASP A 215 -22.46 3.51 -8.38
C ASP A 215 -23.05 2.22 -7.78
N VAL A 216 -22.40 1.63 -6.77
CA VAL A 216 -22.97 0.47 -6.05
C VAL A 216 -24.28 0.86 -5.34
N ILE A 217 -24.36 2.06 -4.78
CA ILE A 217 -25.58 2.54 -4.10
C ILE A 217 -26.71 2.79 -5.09
N ASN A 218 -26.40 3.42 -6.22
CA ASN A 218 -27.38 3.88 -7.21
C ASN A 218 -27.81 2.78 -8.18
N ASP A 219 -26.84 2.07 -8.75
CA ASP A 219 -27.03 1.13 -9.85
C ASP A 219 -26.79 -0.33 -9.44
N GLY A 220 -26.24 -0.55 -8.24
CA GLY A 220 -25.93 -1.89 -7.73
C GLY A 220 -24.68 -2.51 -8.36
N THR A 221 -23.91 -1.77 -9.15
CA THR A 221 -22.73 -2.28 -9.84
C THR A 221 -21.55 -1.33 -9.64
N GLY A 222 -20.39 -1.86 -9.29
CA GLY A 222 -19.21 -1.05 -9.01
C GLY A 222 -18.17 -1.77 -8.16
N TYR A 223 -17.31 -0.99 -7.49
CA TYR A 223 -16.22 -1.50 -6.66
C TYR A 223 -16.24 -0.90 -5.26
N ILE A 224 -16.20 -1.76 -4.24
CA ILE A 224 -16.11 -1.35 -2.84
C ILE A 224 -14.83 -1.91 -2.20
N PRO A 225 -14.22 -1.22 -1.23
CA PRO A 225 -13.09 -1.76 -0.49
C PRO A 225 -13.56 -2.90 0.44
N ALA A 226 -12.80 -3.99 0.49
CA ALA A 226 -13.09 -5.14 1.34
C ALA A 226 -11.82 -5.88 1.79
N ASN A 227 -11.94 -6.66 2.85
CA ASN A 227 -10.87 -7.44 3.46
C ASN A 227 -11.22 -8.92 3.42
N PHE A 228 -10.22 -9.76 3.21
CA PHE A 228 -10.37 -11.21 3.18
C PHE A 228 -9.51 -11.87 4.25
N ARG A 229 -10.10 -12.84 4.95
CA ARG A 229 -9.51 -13.52 6.11
C ARG A 229 -9.72 -15.03 5.99
N LEU A 230 -8.80 -15.79 6.55
CA LEU A 230 -8.97 -17.22 6.73
C LEU A 230 -9.26 -17.55 8.20
N ILE A 231 -10.18 -18.49 8.41
CA ILE A 231 -10.54 -19.01 9.72
C ILE A 231 -10.51 -20.55 9.64
N PRO A 232 -10.08 -21.27 10.69
CA PRO A 232 -10.18 -22.73 10.70
C PRO A 232 -11.62 -23.22 10.50
N SER A 233 -11.83 -24.19 9.61
CA SER A 233 -13.18 -24.65 9.25
C SER A 233 -13.95 -25.27 10.43
N VAL A 234 -13.24 -25.86 11.39
CA VAL A 234 -13.82 -26.47 12.60
C VAL A 234 -14.62 -25.48 13.47
N VAL A 235 -14.33 -24.19 13.40
CA VAL A 235 -15.06 -23.16 14.17
C VAL A 235 -16.10 -22.40 13.35
N ARG A 236 -16.38 -22.82 12.10
CA ARG A 236 -17.29 -22.12 11.18
C ARG A 236 -18.66 -21.81 11.78
N GLN A 237 -19.33 -22.81 12.35
CA GLN A 237 -20.67 -22.60 12.92
C GLN A 237 -20.63 -21.59 14.07
N LYS A 238 -19.63 -21.70 14.95
CA LYS A 238 -19.42 -20.74 16.03
C LYS A 238 -19.20 -19.32 15.50
N THR A 239 -18.42 -19.17 14.42
CA THR A 239 -18.22 -17.89 13.74
C THR A 239 -19.55 -17.31 13.23
N ILE A 240 -20.37 -18.10 12.53
CA ILE A 240 -21.68 -17.67 12.02
C ILE A 240 -22.59 -17.19 13.15
N ASP A 241 -22.63 -17.93 14.27
CA ASP A 241 -23.45 -17.59 15.43
C ASP A 241 -23.00 -16.26 16.06
N ILE A 242 -21.69 -16.01 16.17
CA ILE A 242 -21.14 -14.74 16.67
C ILE A 242 -21.48 -13.60 15.72
N LEU A 243 -21.23 -13.75 14.42
CA LEU A 243 -21.53 -12.73 13.41
C LEU A 243 -23.02 -12.37 13.39
N SER A 244 -23.90 -13.35 13.59
CA SER A 244 -25.35 -13.13 13.70
C SER A 244 -25.72 -12.29 14.93
N LYS A 245 -25.05 -12.50 16.07
CA LYS A 245 -25.24 -11.66 17.27
C LYS A 245 -24.68 -10.25 17.08
N LEU A 246 -23.55 -10.10 16.41
CA LEU A 246 -22.97 -8.79 16.06
C LEU A 246 -23.89 -7.98 15.15
N LYS A 247 -24.51 -8.65 14.16
CA LYS A 247 -25.51 -8.02 13.29
C LYS A 247 -26.68 -7.42 14.08
N ASN A 248 -27.16 -8.11 15.12
CA ASN A 248 -28.27 -7.62 15.96
C ASN A 248 -27.94 -6.36 16.77
N ILE A 249 -26.67 -6.07 16.99
CA ILE A 249 -26.21 -4.85 17.69
C ILE A 249 -25.63 -3.80 16.72
N GLY A 250 -25.85 -3.97 15.41
CA GLY A 250 -25.44 -3.02 14.38
C GLY A 250 -24.05 -3.24 13.78
N ILE A 251 -23.25 -4.18 14.28
CA ILE A 251 -21.94 -4.52 13.67
C ILE A 251 -22.18 -5.57 12.57
N ASN A 252 -22.44 -5.12 11.34
CA ASN A 252 -22.85 -5.94 10.20
C ASN A 252 -21.94 -5.78 8.97
N GLY A 253 -20.62 -5.83 9.16
CA GLY A 253 -19.66 -5.69 8.06
C GLY A 253 -19.42 -6.95 7.23
N THR A 254 -20.01 -8.10 7.58
CA THR A 254 -19.75 -9.36 6.87
C THR A 254 -20.45 -9.39 5.52
N ILE A 255 -19.65 -9.59 4.46
CA ILE A 255 -20.13 -9.73 3.09
C ILE A 255 -20.49 -11.18 2.79
N THR A 256 -19.57 -12.12 3.06
CA THR A 256 -19.80 -13.55 2.83
C THR A 256 -18.84 -14.42 3.63
N ILE A 257 -19.19 -15.69 3.77
CA ILE A 257 -18.40 -16.75 4.41
C ILE A 257 -18.47 -18.02 3.55
N SER A 258 -17.32 -18.63 3.24
CA SER A 258 -17.27 -19.84 2.40
C SER A 258 -17.62 -21.11 3.19
N GLU A 259 -17.84 -22.21 2.49
CA GLU A 259 -17.70 -23.55 3.06
C GLU A 259 -16.22 -23.97 3.16
N ASP A 260 -15.95 -25.10 3.81
CA ASP A 260 -14.60 -25.64 4.01
C ASP A 260 -13.88 -25.91 2.68
N GLY A 261 -12.76 -25.22 2.45
CA GLY A 261 -11.96 -25.35 1.23
C GLY A 261 -12.65 -24.86 -0.05
N GLU A 262 -13.80 -24.18 0.05
CA GLU A 262 -14.49 -23.62 -1.10
C GLU A 262 -13.90 -22.26 -1.45
N ASN A 263 -13.45 -22.11 -2.70
CA ASN A 263 -13.01 -20.81 -3.21
C ASN A 263 -14.19 -19.84 -3.19
N ILE A 264 -13.92 -18.57 -2.89
CA ILE A 264 -14.98 -17.56 -2.81
C ILE A 264 -14.44 -16.21 -3.26
N LEU A 265 -15.25 -15.44 -3.99
CA LEU A 265 -14.87 -14.11 -4.51
C LEU A 265 -13.56 -14.10 -5.32
N GLY A 266 -13.31 -15.13 -6.14
CA GLY A 266 -12.08 -15.26 -6.94
C GLY A 266 -10.82 -15.65 -6.15
N LEU A 267 -10.96 -15.97 -4.86
CA LEU A 267 -9.85 -16.31 -3.96
C LEU A 267 -9.83 -17.79 -3.60
N PRO A 268 -8.63 -18.43 -3.62
CA PRO A 268 -8.49 -19.82 -3.21
C PRO A 268 -8.57 -19.97 -1.68
N VAL A 269 -9.31 -20.99 -1.23
CA VAL A 269 -9.37 -21.39 0.18
C VAL A 269 -8.90 -22.83 0.31
N ASN A 270 -7.91 -23.07 1.18
CA ASN A 270 -7.40 -24.42 1.40
C ASN A 270 -8.37 -25.24 2.25
N LYS A 271 -8.47 -26.54 1.98
CA LYS A 271 -9.19 -27.49 2.84
C LYS A 271 -8.69 -27.39 4.30
N GLY A 272 -9.62 -27.40 5.24
CA GLY A 272 -9.36 -27.12 6.66
C GLY A 272 -9.57 -25.65 7.04
N MET A 273 -9.83 -24.77 6.08
CA MET A 273 -10.07 -23.34 6.27
C MET A 273 -11.36 -22.88 5.59
N ILE A 274 -11.90 -21.78 6.07
CA ILE A 274 -12.97 -21.02 5.42
C ILE A 274 -12.49 -19.60 5.13
N GLY A 275 -13.01 -19.00 4.07
CA GLY A 275 -12.85 -17.58 3.76
C GLY A 275 -13.94 -16.74 4.40
N LEU A 276 -13.57 -15.59 4.95
CA LEU A 276 -14.47 -14.57 5.46
C LEU A 276 -14.15 -13.23 4.80
N ALA A 277 -15.13 -12.63 4.11
CA ALA A 277 -15.00 -11.30 3.52
C ALA A 277 -15.78 -10.28 4.35
N ILE A 278 -15.13 -9.15 4.66
CA ILE A 278 -15.70 -8.06 5.44
C ILE A 278 -15.48 -6.74 4.69
N ILE A 279 -16.49 -5.88 4.66
CA ILE A 279 -16.42 -4.56 4.03
C ILE A 279 -15.37 -3.68 4.71
N GLY A 280 -14.69 -2.85 3.93
CA GLY A 280 -13.73 -1.89 4.45
C GLY A 280 -14.41 -0.82 5.29
N GLY A 281 -13.90 -0.57 6.50
CA GLY A 281 -14.42 0.48 7.38
C GLY A 281 -14.28 1.90 6.81
N ILE A 282 -13.48 2.05 5.76
CA ILE A 282 -13.25 3.29 5.01
C ILE A 282 -14.23 3.53 3.86
N THR A 283 -15.15 2.59 3.57
CA THR A 283 -16.07 2.68 2.42
C THR A 283 -16.82 4.02 2.35
N PRO A 284 -17.34 4.59 3.46
CA PRO A 284 -17.99 5.91 3.42
C PRO A 284 -17.07 7.04 2.97
N PHE A 285 -15.78 6.96 3.27
CA PHE A 285 -14.81 7.98 2.93
C PHE A 285 -14.37 7.89 1.46
N CYS A 286 -14.36 6.68 0.88
CA CYS A 286 -14.13 6.49 -0.54
C CYS A 286 -15.21 7.18 -1.39
N ALA A 287 -16.49 7.14 -0.97
CA ALA A 287 -17.58 7.83 -1.67
C ALA A 287 -17.43 9.36 -1.67
N VAL A 288 -16.87 9.93 -0.61
CA VAL A 288 -16.55 11.37 -0.54
C VAL A 288 -15.44 11.72 -1.54
N GLN A 289 -14.41 10.88 -1.61
CA GLN A 289 -13.29 11.04 -2.52
C GLN A 289 -13.69 10.88 -4.00
N GLU A 290 -14.65 10.00 -4.31
CA GLU A 290 -15.22 9.82 -5.67
C GLU A 290 -15.81 11.11 -6.25
N LEU A 291 -16.26 12.04 -5.38
CA LEU A 291 -16.79 13.34 -5.77
C LEU A 291 -15.74 14.47 -5.74
N GLY A 292 -14.47 14.14 -5.49
CA GLY A 292 -13.36 15.10 -5.50
C GLY A 292 -13.25 15.98 -4.25
N TYR A 293 -13.94 15.62 -3.16
CA TYR A 293 -13.81 16.34 -1.89
C TYR A 293 -12.54 15.94 -1.12
N ASP A 294 -11.90 16.92 -0.50
CA ASP A 294 -10.73 16.70 0.37
C ASP A 294 -11.13 15.94 1.64
N ILE A 295 -10.36 14.91 1.96
CA ILE A 295 -10.52 14.12 3.18
C ILE A 295 -9.16 13.60 3.67
N ASP A 296 -8.87 13.76 4.96
CA ASP A 296 -7.69 13.17 5.58
C ASP A 296 -8.10 11.89 6.33
N ILE A 297 -7.56 10.74 5.93
CA ILE A 297 -7.96 9.42 6.44
C ILE A 297 -6.77 8.78 7.14
N LYS A 298 -6.95 8.44 8.42
CA LYS A 298 -6.02 7.66 9.23
C LYS A 298 -6.64 6.30 9.55
N ILE A 299 -6.19 5.25 8.86
CA ILE A 299 -6.77 3.91 8.98
C ILE A 299 -6.26 3.16 10.21
N GLY A 300 -7.17 2.63 11.01
CA GLY A 300 -6.94 1.51 11.92
C GLY A 300 -5.80 1.73 12.90
N GLU A 301 -5.72 2.90 13.53
CA GLU A 301 -4.61 3.26 14.41
C GLU A 301 -5.00 3.39 15.88
N GLU A 302 -6.28 3.33 16.20
CA GLU A 302 -6.79 3.72 17.51
C GLU A 302 -7.82 2.74 18.07
N LEU A 303 -7.83 2.67 19.41
CA LEU A 303 -8.89 2.04 20.18
C LEU A 303 -9.81 3.13 20.72
N GLU A 304 -11.11 2.94 20.58
CA GLU A 304 -12.12 3.83 21.15
C GLU A 304 -13.10 3.01 21.99
N ASN A 305 -13.53 3.57 23.12
CA ASN A 305 -14.59 2.93 23.90
C ASN A 305 -15.90 3.00 23.12
N PHE A 306 -16.53 1.84 22.88
CA PHE A 306 -17.80 1.74 22.17
C PHE A 306 -18.90 2.61 22.77
N GLU A 307 -18.88 2.87 24.08
CA GLU A 307 -19.85 3.71 24.78
C GLU A 307 -19.84 5.19 24.32
N LYS A 308 -18.79 5.63 23.63
CA LYS A 308 -18.73 6.97 23.02
C LYS A 308 -19.25 7.01 21.58
N MET A 309 -19.53 5.85 20.99
CA MET A 309 -19.97 5.74 19.60
C MET A 309 -21.50 5.81 19.55
N ASN A 310 -22.03 6.55 18.58
CA ASN A 310 -23.47 6.74 18.38
C ASN A 310 -23.87 6.35 16.95
N PRO A 311 -25.06 5.76 16.73
CA PRO A 311 -25.55 5.51 15.38
C PRO A 311 -25.70 6.81 14.60
N ILE A 312 -25.06 6.91 13.43
CA ILE A 312 -25.16 8.08 12.55
C ILE A 312 -26.49 8.11 11.77
N VAL A 313 -27.11 6.95 11.59
CA VAL A 313 -28.39 6.73 10.89
C VAL A 313 -29.29 5.80 11.72
N GLY A 314 -30.61 6.03 11.65
CA GLY A 314 -31.60 5.25 12.41
C GLY A 314 -32.12 4.02 11.68
N ASN A 315 -32.12 4.02 10.34
CA ASN A 315 -32.55 2.90 9.49
C ASN A 315 -31.47 2.61 8.46
N ILE A 316 -31.26 1.32 8.17
CA ILE A 316 -30.26 0.86 7.20
C ILE A 316 -30.97 -0.03 6.17
N ASP A 317 -30.85 0.33 4.90
CA ASP A 317 -31.28 -0.47 3.75
C ASP A 317 -30.08 -1.24 3.19
N TYR A 318 -29.88 -2.47 3.68
CA TYR A 318 -28.76 -3.30 3.24
C TYR A 318 -28.90 -3.67 1.76
N LYS A 319 -28.15 -2.97 0.89
CA LYS A 319 -28.19 -3.17 -0.56
C LYS A 319 -27.61 -4.50 -1.02
N LEU A 320 -26.52 -4.96 -0.38
CA LEU A 320 -25.79 -6.16 -0.82
C LEU A 320 -26.61 -7.44 -0.64
N LYS A 321 -26.72 -8.20 -1.72
CA LYS A 321 -27.28 -9.56 -1.78
C LYS A 321 -26.20 -10.59 -1.48
N LYS A 322 -26.58 -11.88 -1.48
CA LYS A 322 -25.64 -12.99 -1.29
C LYS A 322 -24.56 -13.00 -2.38
N SER A 323 -23.35 -13.45 -2.07
CA SER A 323 -22.30 -13.59 -3.09
C SER A 323 -22.74 -14.51 -4.22
N SER A 324 -22.36 -14.17 -5.45
CA SER A 324 -22.62 -15.00 -6.62
C SER A 324 -21.40 -15.89 -6.93
N ASN A 325 -21.64 -17.17 -7.24
CA ASN A 325 -20.57 -18.08 -7.72
C ASN A 325 -20.37 -17.97 -9.24
N ARG A 326 -20.65 -16.79 -9.84
CA ARG A 326 -20.67 -16.62 -11.30
C ARG A 326 -19.26 -16.52 -11.90
N ASP A 327 -18.25 -16.20 -11.11
CA ASP A 327 -16.88 -15.98 -11.58
C ASP A 327 -15.87 -16.79 -10.76
N ASP A 328 -15.40 -17.90 -11.34
CA ASP A 328 -14.32 -18.75 -10.81
C ASP A 328 -12.93 -18.25 -11.23
N SER A 329 -12.82 -17.07 -11.88
CA SER A 329 -11.53 -16.56 -12.32
C SER A 329 -10.65 -16.25 -11.10
N LYS A 330 -9.55 -16.99 -10.99
CA LYS A 330 -8.54 -16.74 -9.96
C LYS A 330 -7.85 -15.44 -10.27
N ILE A 331 -7.72 -14.58 -9.26
CA ILE A 331 -6.97 -13.32 -9.40
C ILE A 331 -5.48 -13.64 -9.47
N PRO A 332 -4.81 -13.43 -10.62
CA PRO A 332 -3.38 -13.64 -10.72
C PRO A 332 -2.63 -12.51 -10.01
N PHE A 333 -1.74 -12.85 -9.07
CA PHE A 333 -0.77 -11.89 -8.52
C PHE A 333 0.18 -11.40 -9.63
N ILE A 334 0.63 -10.15 -9.54
CA ILE A 334 1.45 -9.46 -10.57
C ILE A 334 2.65 -10.30 -10.97
N LEU A 335 3.37 -10.84 -9.99
CA LEU A 335 4.60 -11.57 -10.25
C LEU A 335 4.39 -12.71 -11.25
N SER A 336 3.25 -13.41 -11.20
CA SER A 336 2.95 -14.49 -12.16
C SER A 336 2.84 -13.98 -13.59
N LYS A 337 2.19 -12.83 -13.80
CA LYS A 337 2.14 -12.13 -15.09
C LYS A 337 3.52 -11.62 -15.50
N SER A 338 4.26 -11.03 -14.56
CA SER A 338 5.62 -10.53 -14.79
C SER A 338 6.56 -11.62 -15.26
N TRP A 339 6.53 -12.82 -14.66
CA TRP A 339 7.40 -13.93 -15.10
C TRP A 339 7.15 -14.32 -16.56
N ASN A 340 5.90 -14.36 -17.00
CA ASN A 340 5.59 -14.64 -18.40
C ASN A 340 6.20 -13.57 -19.33
N LEU A 341 6.05 -12.29 -19.00
CA LEU A 341 6.62 -11.18 -19.78
C LEU A 341 8.15 -11.20 -19.79
N ILE A 342 8.78 -11.45 -18.63
CA ILE A 342 10.23 -11.56 -18.48
C ILE A 342 10.80 -12.63 -19.42
N HIS A 343 10.13 -13.79 -19.51
CA HIS A 343 10.57 -14.91 -20.35
C HIS A 343 10.28 -14.73 -21.84
N GLN A 344 9.30 -13.89 -22.20
CA GLN A 344 8.99 -13.61 -23.61
C GLN A 344 9.84 -12.47 -24.19
N ALA A 345 10.31 -11.54 -23.35
CA ALA A 345 11.24 -10.51 -23.77
C ALA A 345 12.54 -11.13 -24.32
N ASN A 346 12.99 -10.69 -25.49
CA ASN A 346 14.09 -11.31 -26.23
C ASN A 346 15.19 -10.31 -26.64
N PHE A 347 15.17 -9.10 -26.07
CA PHE A 347 16.12 -8.04 -26.36
C PHE A 347 17.60 -8.50 -26.25
N ASP A 348 18.33 -8.35 -27.35
CA ASP A 348 19.77 -8.59 -27.47
C ASP A 348 20.51 -7.26 -27.30
N ILE A 349 21.22 -7.14 -26.19
CA ILE A 349 21.92 -5.91 -25.79
C ILE A 349 23.07 -5.53 -26.73
N GLU A 350 23.70 -6.50 -27.41
CA GLU A 350 24.83 -6.23 -28.31
C GLU A 350 24.37 -5.77 -29.68
N LYS A 351 23.18 -6.24 -30.09
CA LYS A 351 22.56 -5.84 -31.37
C LYS A 351 21.62 -4.65 -31.24
N GLU A 352 21.28 -4.27 -30.01
CA GLU A 352 20.25 -3.27 -29.69
C GLU A 352 18.91 -3.56 -30.39
N LYS A 353 18.53 -4.85 -30.42
CA LYS A 353 17.34 -5.33 -31.13
C LYS A 353 16.56 -6.36 -30.36
N GLY A 354 15.25 -6.37 -30.59
CA GLY A 354 14.34 -7.36 -30.03
C GLY A 354 13.37 -6.74 -29.02
N ASP A 355 12.49 -7.59 -28.54
CA ASP A 355 11.33 -7.20 -27.77
C ASP A 355 11.70 -6.93 -26.31
N ILE A 356 11.31 -5.75 -25.85
CA ILE A 356 11.32 -5.34 -24.44
C ILE A 356 9.89 -5.28 -23.90
N VAL A 357 9.75 -5.32 -22.59
CA VAL A 357 8.47 -5.08 -21.91
C VAL A 357 8.23 -3.58 -21.83
N ALA A 358 7.08 -3.11 -22.28
CA ALA A 358 6.65 -1.72 -22.21
C ALA A 358 5.31 -1.57 -21.50
N ASN A 359 5.17 -0.52 -20.69
CA ASN A 359 3.89 -0.11 -20.13
C ASN A 359 3.22 0.87 -21.08
N ILE A 360 1.92 0.72 -21.33
CA ILE A 360 1.16 1.63 -22.20
C ILE A 360 0.17 2.39 -21.34
N SER A 361 0.22 3.73 -21.43
CA SER A 361 -0.76 4.62 -20.79
C SER A 361 -1.49 5.42 -21.88
N TYR A 362 -2.79 5.62 -21.74
CA TYR A 362 -3.59 6.31 -22.76
C TYR A 362 -3.93 7.74 -22.34
N ILE A 363 -3.85 8.66 -23.30
CA ILE A 363 -4.25 10.06 -23.17
C ILE A 363 -5.16 10.44 -24.33
N LYS A 364 -5.82 11.59 -24.22
CA LYS A 364 -6.50 12.19 -25.38
C LYS A 364 -5.47 12.66 -26.40
N LYS A 365 -5.79 12.53 -27.69
CA LYS A 365 -4.91 12.94 -28.78
C LYS A 365 -4.54 14.42 -28.73
N GLU A 366 -5.45 15.28 -28.27
CA GLU A 366 -5.23 16.73 -28.14
C GLU A 366 -4.15 17.09 -27.11
N ASP A 367 -3.92 16.24 -26.11
CA ASP A 367 -2.94 16.47 -25.04
C ASP A 367 -1.54 15.91 -25.37
N LEU A 368 -1.38 15.22 -26.51
CA LEU A 368 -0.14 14.51 -26.84
C LEU A 368 1.09 15.41 -26.89
N ASP A 369 1.00 16.55 -27.59
CA ASP A 369 2.13 17.45 -27.74
C ASP A 369 2.56 18.04 -26.39
N ALA A 370 1.59 18.39 -25.54
CA ALA A 370 1.84 18.85 -24.19
C ALA A 370 2.49 17.74 -23.33
N ALA A 371 1.99 16.51 -23.43
CA ALA A 371 2.54 15.36 -22.72
C ALA A 371 4.00 15.08 -23.11
N ILE A 372 4.33 15.08 -24.41
CA ILE A 372 5.72 14.88 -24.88
C ILE A 372 6.63 16.00 -24.38
N ASN A 373 6.19 17.26 -24.40
CA ASN A 373 6.95 18.37 -23.85
C ASN A 373 7.24 18.19 -22.35
N ILE A 374 6.25 17.79 -21.56
CA ILE A 374 6.42 17.51 -20.13
C ILE A 374 7.40 16.36 -19.91
N MET A 375 7.31 15.29 -20.70
CA MET A 375 8.25 14.17 -20.62
C MET A 375 9.69 14.64 -20.89
N LYS A 376 9.87 15.47 -21.93
CA LYS A 376 11.16 16.03 -22.30
C LYS A 376 11.74 16.93 -21.20
N GLU A 377 10.96 17.89 -20.71
CA GLU A 377 11.37 18.77 -19.60
C GLU A 377 11.74 17.95 -18.34
N SER A 378 10.96 16.92 -18.04
CA SER A 378 11.21 16.04 -16.90
C SER A 378 12.52 15.27 -17.06
N TYR A 379 12.79 14.76 -18.26
CA TYR A 379 14.05 14.09 -18.59
C TYR A 379 15.25 15.04 -18.54
N GLU A 380 15.17 16.21 -19.16
CA GLU A 380 16.24 17.23 -19.12
C GLU A 380 16.54 17.70 -17.68
N SER A 381 15.51 17.73 -16.82
CA SER A 381 15.69 18.07 -15.40
C SER A 381 16.32 16.96 -14.55
N ASP A 382 16.30 15.71 -15.03
CA ASP A 382 16.75 14.54 -14.28
C ASP A 382 17.09 13.33 -15.16
N GLU A 383 18.10 13.50 -16.02
CA GLU A 383 18.52 12.47 -16.99
C GLU A 383 18.91 11.14 -16.33
N LYS A 384 19.31 11.20 -15.05
CA LYS A 384 19.70 10.02 -14.28
C LYS A 384 18.51 9.15 -13.90
N HIS A 385 17.35 9.76 -13.67
CA HIS A 385 16.21 9.06 -13.08
C HIS A 385 15.01 8.87 -14.00
N VAL A 386 14.83 9.74 -15.00
CA VAL A 386 13.74 9.64 -15.98
C VAL A 386 14.24 8.91 -17.23
N ASN A 387 13.43 7.99 -17.76
CA ASN A 387 13.80 7.24 -18.97
C ASN A 387 13.49 8.07 -20.22
N PRO A 388 14.42 8.20 -21.19
CA PRO A 388 14.17 9.00 -22.38
C PRO A 388 13.39 8.27 -23.48
N HIS A 389 13.22 6.95 -23.38
CA HIS A 389 12.63 6.17 -24.46
C HIS A 389 11.11 6.07 -24.34
N TYR A 390 10.44 6.29 -25.46
CA TYR A 390 9.00 6.14 -25.57
C TYR A 390 8.59 5.72 -26.97
N GLN A 391 7.36 5.26 -27.13
CA GLN A 391 6.76 5.05 -28.44
C GLN A 391 5.28 5.46 -28.41
N ILE A 392 4.82 6.11 -29.48
CA ILE A 392 3.41 6.44 -29.65
C ILE A 392 2.68 5.29 -30.36
N ILE A 393 1.55 4.86 -29.80
CA ILE A 393 0.78 3.71 -30.28
C ILE A 393 -0.69 4.09 -30.39
N ALA A 394 -1.38 3.64 -31.43
CA ALA A 394 -2.82 3.81 -31.55
C ALA A 394 -3.57 3.09 -30.41
N HIS A 395 -4.63 3.71 -29.89
CA HIS A 395 -5.55 3.02 -29.00
C HIS A 395 -6.28 1.91 -29.78
N PRO A 396 -6.52 0.73 -29.18
CA PRO A 396 -7.16 -0.39 -29.88
C PRO A 396 -8.59 -0.09 -30.35
N ASP A 397 -9.36 0.63 -29.53
CA ASP A 397 -10.81 0.76 -29.70
C ASP A 397 -11.35 2.20 -29.69
N ASP A 398 -10.49 3.23 -29.58
CA ASP A 398 -10.91 4.62 -29.36
C ASP A 398 -10.03 5.58 -30.17
N ASP A 399 -10.59 6.12 -31.26
CA ASP A 399 -9.88 7.01 -32.16
C ASP A 399 -9.60 8.40 -31.57
N GLU A 400 -10.15 8.77 -30.41
CA GLU A 400 -9.83 10.04 -29.74
C GLU A 400 -8.66 9.91 -28.76
N LYS A 401 -8.27 8.67 -28.45
CA LYS A 401 -7.16 8.37 -27.54
C LYS A 401 -5.89 7.90 -28.28
N ILE A 402 -4.76 8.07 -27.61
CA ILE A 402 -3.46 7.59 -28.07
C ILE A 402 -2.62 7.09 -26.90
N GLY A 403 -1.83 6.05 -27.16
CA GLY A 403 -0.99 5.40 -26.17
C GLY A 403 0.43 5.94 -26.17
N ILE A 404 0.97 6.20 -24.98
CA ILE A 404 2.39 6.43 -24.73
C ILE A 404 2.94 5.16 -24.10
N ALA A 405 3.80 4.46 -24.85
CA ALA A 405 4.53 3.31 -24.35
C ALA A 405 5.87 3.73 -23.75
N THR A 406 6.18 3.27 -22.54
CA THR A 406 7.46 3.52 -21.85
C THR A 406 8.11 2.23 -21.39
N ILE A 407 9.44 2.20 -21.31
CA ILE A 407 10.19 1.00 -20.93
C ILE A 407 9.83 0.53 -19.52
N CYS A 408 9.37 -0.71 -19.40
CA CYS A 408 9.11 -1.33 -18.10
C CYS A 408 10.41 -1.83 -17.48
N SER A 409 10.56 -1.68 -16.16
CA SER A 409 11.75 -2.17 -15.45
C SER A 409 11.91 -3.69 -15.59
N LEU A 410 10.84 -4.44 -15.87
CA LEU A 410 10.87 -5.89 -16.12
C LEU A 410 11.74 -6.26 -17.34
N SER A 411 11.96 -5.35 -18.28
CA SER A 411 12.89 -5.56 -19.40
C SER A 411 14.32 -5.83 -18.92
N ILE A 412 14.73 -5.20 -17.81
CA ILE A 412 16.03 -5.48 -17.17
C ILE A 412 16.08 -6.92 -16.66
N ASP A 413 14.98 -7.45 -16.10
CA ASP A 413 14.94 -8.84 -15.67
C ASP A 413 14.99 -9.80 -16.86
N GLY A 414 14.29 -9.51 -17.96
CA GLY A 414 14.32 -10.31 -19.18
C GLY A 414 15.74 -10.44 -19.74
N VAL A 415 16.46 -9.32 -19.86
CA VAL A 415 17.85 -9.31 -20.33
C VAL A 415 18.77 -10.12 -19.41
N LEU A 416 18.65 -9.97 -18.09
CA LEU A 416 19.43 -10.74 -17.13
C LEU A 416 19.12 -12.25 -17.24
N VAL A 417 17.84 -12.63 -17.27
CA VAL A 417 17.40 -14.03 -17.34
C VAL A 417 17.85 -14.70 -18.63
N ASN A 418 17.77 -14.00 -19.77
CA ASN A 418 18.25 -14.51 -21.06
C ASN A 418 19.77 -14.76 -21.08
N ASN A 419 20.51 -14.10 -20.18
CA ASN A 419 21.94 -14.30 -19.98
C ASN A 419 22.26 -15.25 -18.79
N GLY A 420 21.27 -16.05 -18.34
CA GLY A 420 21.44 -17.03 -17.26
C GLY A 420 21.53 -16.42 -15.86
N ILE A 421 21.20 -15.14 -15.70
CA ILE A 421 21.24 -14.43 -14.42
C ILE A 421 19.83 -14.28 -13.89
N LYS A 422 19.52 -15.00 -12.81
CA LYS A 422 18.21 -14.89 -12.15
C LYS A 422 18.09 -13.53 -11.45
N SER A 423 17.18 -12.69 -11.95
CA SER A 423 16.72 -11.49 -11.25
C SER A 423 15.30 -11.69 -10.75
N THR A 424 15.03 -11.31 -9.49
CA THR A 424 13.71 -11.44 -8.87
C THR A 424 13.21 -10.06 -8.44
N PRO A 425 12.16 -9.52 -9.10
CA PRO A 425 11.46 -8.34 -8.61
C PRO A 425 10.86 -8.61 -7.23
N LYS A 426 11.12 -7.72 -6.26
CA LYS A 426 10.62 -7.87 -4.89
C LYS A 426 9.57 -6.84 -4.52
N TYR A 427 9.87 -5.58 -4.80
CA TYR A 427 9.04 -4.44 -4.39
C TYR A 427 9.00 -3.38 -5.48
N GLY A 428 7.82 -2.79 -5.68
CA GLY A 428 7.67 -1.47 -6.26
C GLY A 428 7.57 -0.46 -5.12
N GLY A 429 8.22 0.69 -5.28
CA GLY A 429 8.37 1.66 -4.20
C GLY A 429 8.40 3.10 -4.67
N LEU A 430 8.22 3.97 -3.70
CA LEU A 430 8.39 5.41 -3.83
C LEU A 430 9.73 5.80 -3.18
N LEU A 431 10.67 6.26 -3.99
CA LEU A 431 12.02 6.64 -3.62
C LEU A 431 12.09 8.16 -3.51
N GLU A 432 12.42 8.66 -2.32
CA GLU A 432 12.66 10.09 -2.10
C GLU A 432 14.16 10.39 -2.24
N LEU A 433 14.49 11.34 -3.12
CA LEU A 433 15.87 11.76 -3.40
C LEU A 433 16.36 12.78 -2.36
N THR A 434 16.50 12.32 -1.12
CA THR A 434 17.21 13.04 -0.04
C THR A 434 18.71 12.73 -0.05
N GLU A 435 19.46 13.29 0.91
CA GLU A 435 20.86 12.91 1.16
C GLU A 435 20.99 12.18 2.51
N PRO A 436 21.06 10.83 2.53
CA PRO A 436 21.01 9.89 1.39
C PRO A 436 19.59 9.65 0.89
N ALA A 437 19.42 9.11 -0.34
CA ALA A 437 18.11 8.74 -0.88
C ALA A 437 17.53 7.52 -0.16
N LEU A 438 16.21 7.51 0.03
CA LEU A 438 15.51 6.54 0.89
C LEU A 438 14.16 6.15 0.29
N PHE A 439 13.80 4.87 0.37
CA PHE A 439 12.42 4.48 0.11
C PHE A 439 11.52 4.94 1.26
N ILE A 440 10.42 5.60 0.91
CA ILE A 440 9.38 6.02 1.85
C ILE A 440 8.21 5.03 1.88
N ASP A 441 7.96 4.34 0.77
CA ASP A 441 6.92 3.31 0.68
C ASP A 441 7.35 2.12 -0.20
N LEU A 442 6.94 0.91 0.17
CA LEU A 442 7.15 -0.33 -0.57
C LEU A 442 5.90 -1.22 -0.56
N ILE A 443 5.55 -1.75 -1.74
CA ILE A 443 4.54 -2.79 -1.91
C ILE A 443 5.17 -3.97 -2.64
N SER A 444 5.03 -5.17 -2.09
CA SER A 444 5.62 -6.36 -2.72
C SER A 444 4.87 -6.78 -3.96
N TYR A 445 5.60 -7.06 -5.04
CA TYR A 445 5.04 -7.66 -6.27
C TYR A 445 4.44 -9.06 -6.04
N ASN A 446 4.91 -9.78 -5.02
CA ASN A 446 4.40 -11.11 -4.65
C ASN A 446 3.20 -11.04 -3.69
N GLY A 447 2.87 -9.84 -3.23
CA GLY A 447 1.77 -9.57 -2.33
C GLY A 447 0.66 -8.75 -2.98
N SER A 448 0.80 -8.35 -4.24
CA SER A 448 -0.15 -7.46 -4.91
C SER A 448 -0.62 -8.03 -6.26
N SER A 449 -1.89 -7.81 -6.60
CA SER A 449 -2.41 -8.00 -7.97
C SER A 449 -2.36 -6.72 -8.82
N ILE A 450 -2.22 -5.56 -8.18
CA ILE A 450 -2.10 -4.24 -8.80
C ILE A 450 -0.68 -3.69 -8.75
N ASP A 451 -0.20 -3.13 -9.85
CA ASP A 451 1.13 -2.51 -9.89
C ASP A 451 1.29 -1.44 -8.78
N PRO A 452 2.26 -1.60 -7.86
CA PRO A 452 2.57 -0.59 -6.84
C PRO A 452 2.72 0.82 -7.37
N HIS A 453 3.33 0.98 -8.56
CA HIS A 453 3.55 2.29 -9.15
C HIS A 453 2.25 2.95 -9.60
N LYS A 454 1.25 2.16 -10.04
CA LYS A 454 -0.08 2.69 -10.36
C LYS A 454 -0.75 3.27 -9.11
N ILE A 455 -0.59 2.62 -7.96
CA ILE A 455 -1.10 3.11 -6.67
C ILE A 455 -0.47 4.45 -6.31
N PHE A 456 0.86 4.54 -6.34
CA PHE A 456 1.56 5.77 -5.94
C PHE A 456 1.23 6.97 -6.85
N ILE A 457 1.01 6.72 -8.15
CA ILE A 457 0.56 7.76 -9.09
C ILE A 457 -0.90 8.13 -8.82
N ALA A 458 -1.77 7.16 -8.58
CA ALA A 458 -3.19 7.41 -8.29
C ALA A 458 -3.37 8.27 -7.04
N LYS A 459 -2.52 8.05 -6.02
CA LYS A 459 -2.50 8.80 -4.76
C LYS A 459 -1.71 10.12 -4.81
N ASP A 460 -1.26 10.54 -5.99
CA ASP A 460 -0.48 11.78 -6.21
C ASP A 460 0.74 11.90 -5.28
N MET A 461 1.41 10.77 -5.02
CA MET A 461 2.54 10.70 -4.07
C MET A 461 3.88 11.04 -4.73
N THR A 462 3.93 11.19 -6.05
CA THR A 462 5.14 11.55 -6.79
C THR A 462 5.39 13.07 -6.78
N SER A 463 6.65 13.46 -6.97
CA SER A 463 7.06 14.87 -7.07
C SER A 463 8.20 15.02 -8.07
N ILE A 464 8.00 14.52 -9.29
CA ILE A 464 9.01 14.44 -10.34
C ILE A 464 9.29 15.82 -10.94
N THR A 465 8.22 16.60 -11.15
CA THR A 465 8.26 17.91 -11.80
C THR A 465 8.44 19.07 -10.81
N LYS A 466 8.41 18.81 -9.50
CA LYS A 466 8.47 19.83 -8.46
C LYS A 466 9.91 20.20 -8.12
N THR A 467 10.17 21.49 -7.93
CA THR A 467 11.51 22.04 -7.68
C THR A 467 11.78 22.40 -6.22
N ASN A 468 10.73 22.59 -5.41
CA ASN A 468 10.84 23.15 -4.06
C ASN A 468 10.82 22.09 -2.95
N GLU A 469 10.69 20.82 -3.30
CA GLU A 469 10.68 19.69 -2.37
C GLU A 469 11.56 18.55 -2.93
N PRO A 470 12.02 17.61 -2.08
CA PRO A 470 12.73 16.43 -2.57
C PRO A 470 11.92 15.69 -3.62
N LYS A 471 12.57 15.29 -4.72
CA LYS A 471 11.91 14.50 -5.76
C LYS A 471 11.53 13.13 -5.23
N ARG A 472 10.27 12.74 -5.42
CA ARG A 472 9.72 11.43 -5.12
C ARG A 472 9.46 10.70 -6.42
N LEU A 473 10.23 9.64 -6.63
CA LEU A 473 10.30 8.89 -7.87
C LEU A 473 9.81 7.46 -7.66
N LEU A 474 9.28 6.86 -8.71
CA LEU A 474 8.92 5.46 -8.73
C LEU A 474 10.15 4.62 -9.04
N ALA A 475 10.42 3.63 -8.17
CA ALA A 475 11.55 2.72 -8.32
C ALA A 475 11.17 1.30 -7.94
N SER A 476 11.93 0.33 -8.42
CA SER A 476 11.75 -1.10 -8.10
C SER A 476 13.01 -1.65 -7.44
N ILE A 477 12.82 -2.52 -6.46
CA ILE A 477 13.88 -3.29 -5.83
C ILE A 477 13.86 -4.70 -6.40
N LYS A 478 15.04 -5.14 -6.84
CA LYS A 478 15.29 -6.47 -7.39
C LYS A 478 16.39 -7.15 -6.62
N GLU A 479 16.31 -8.47 -6.55
CA GLU A 479 17.34 -9.29 -5.94
C GLU A 479 17.97 -10.23 -6.96
N ILE A 480 19.30 -10.30 -6.92
CA ILE A 480 20.10 -11.24 -7.69
C ILE A 480 21.02 -12.02 -6.74
N PRO A 481 21.19 -13.35 -6.93
CA PRO A 481 22.18 -14.14 -6.20
C PRO A 481 23.57 -13.52 -6.27
N TYR A 482 24.25 -13.36 -5.12
CA TYR A 482 25.55 -12.67 -5.09
C TYR A 482 26.64 -13.37 -5.93
N VAL A 483 26.50 -14.68 -6.16
CA VAL A 483 27.39 -15.46 -7.02
C VAL A 483 27.38 -15.01 -8.48
N ALA A 484 26.31 -14.33 -8.93
CA ALA A 484 26.17 -13.79 -10.27
C ALA A 484 26.52 -12.29 -10.35
N ARG A 485 27.07 -11.70 -9.29
CA ARG A 485 27.23 -10.24 -9.20
C ARG A 485 28.10 -9.66 -10.31
N ASP A 486 29.26 -10.24 -10.57
CA ASP A 486 30.22 -9.68 -11.52
C ASP A 486 29.64 -9.67 -12.94
N SER A 487 29.07 -10.79 -13.38
CA SER A 487 28.38 -10.88 -14.68
C SER A 487 27.14 -9.98 -14.75
N SER A 488 26.45 -9.75 -13.63
CA SER A 488 25.31 -8.83 -13.58
C SER A 488 25.73 -7.38 -13.75
N VAL A 489 26.81 -6.95 -13.07
CA VAL A 489 27.30 -5.57 -13.12
C VAL A 489 27.67 -5.18 -14.54
N ASP A 490 28.40 -6.04 -15.25
CA ASP A 490 28.81 -5.77 -16.64
C ASP A 490 27.59 -5.56 -17.55
N LEU A 491 26.55 -6.38 -17.39
CA LEU A 491 25.33 -6.28 -18.20
C LEU A 491 24.52 -5.04 -17.83
N LEU A 492 24.36 -4.77 -16.53
CA LEU A 492 23.66 -3.60 -16.02
C LEU A 492 24.33 -2.29 -16.47
N ASP A 493 25.66 -2.24 -16.49
CA ASP A 493 26.41 -1.06 -16.98
C ASP A 493 26.18 -0.83 -18.47
N LYS A 494 26.09 -1.90 -19.28
CA LYS A 494 25.72 -1.79 -20.70
C LYS A 494 24.28 -1.29 -20.85
N MET A 495 23.34 -1.84 -20.09
CA MET A 495 21.93 -1.42 -20.14
C MET A 495 21.77 0.05 -19.76
N SER A 496 22.50 0.51 -18.73
CA SER A 496 22.50 1.90 -18.30
C SER A 496 22.92 2.86 -19.43
N LYS A 497 23.93 2.49 -20.22
CA LYS A 497 24.38 3.28 -21.40
C LYS A 497 23.33 3.35 -22.51
N LEU A 498 22.49 2.33 -22.63
CA LEU A 498 21.35 2.30 -23.56
C LEU A 498 20.12 3.04 -22.99
N GLY A 499 20.24 3.71 -21.84
CA GLY A 499 19.17 4.49 -21.24
C GLY A 499 18.19 3.69 -20.37
N PHE A 500 18.51 2.45 -19.98
CA PHE A 500 17.74 1.75 -18.94
C PHE A 500 18.05 2.35 -17.57
N SER A 501 17.01 2.70 -16.82
CA SER A 501 17.15 3.43 -15.55
C SER A 501 17.63 2.52 -14.41
N ILE A 502 18.93 2.52 -14.13
CA ILE A 502 19.56 1.78 -13.01
C ILE A 502 20.11 2.78 -12.01
N TYR A 503 19.45 2.91 -10.85
CA TYR A 503 19.78 3.93 -9.85
C TYR A 503 20.93 3.51 -8.94
N LYS A 504 20.94 2.23 -8.53
CA LYS A 504 21.96 1.69 -7.64
C LYS A 504 22.13 0.19 -7.79
N ILE A 505 23.38 -0.26 -7.77
CA ILE A 505 23.76 -1.67 -7.63
C ILE A 505 24.40 -1.84 -6.24
N GLY A 506 23.75 -2.61 -5.38
CA GLY A 506 24.21 -2.85 -4.02
C GLY A 506 25.40 -3.81 -3.94
N LYS A 507 26.07 -3.79 -2.79
CA LYS A 507 26.95 -4.86 -2.34
C LYS A 507 26.10 -6.01 -1.77
N PRO A 508 26.63 -7.24 -1.72
CA PRO A 508 25.96 -8.34 -1.04
C PRO A 508 25.61 -7.95 0.40
N ARG A 509 24.37 -8.22 0.82
CA ARG A 509 23.84 -7.92 2.16
C ARG A 509 23.78 -6.42 2.53
N GLU A 510 24.01 -5.53 1.56
CA GLU A 510 23.84 -4.09 1.75
C GLU A 510 22.35 -3.75 1.84
N LEU A 511 22.00 -2.80 2.71
CA LEU A 511 20.70 -2.14 2.64
C LEU A 511 20.70 -1.18 1.46
N ILE A 512 19.80 -1.37 0.51
CA ILE A 512 19.72 -0.52 -0.68
C ILE A 512 18.67 0.56 -0.45
N TYR A 513 19.11 1.81 -0.28
CA TYR A 513 18.26 2.96 0.04
C TYR A 513 17.30 2.72 1.21
N ASN A 514 17.79 2.16 2.33
CA ASN A 514 17.03 1.69 3.52
C ASN A 514 16.21 0.40 3.38
N ALA A 515 16.14 -0.20 2.19
CA ALA A 515 15.44 -1.45 2.00
C ALA A 515 16.36 -2.68 2.20
N LYS A 516 15.79 -3.73 2.78
CA LYS A 516 16.51 -4.99 3.05
C LYS A 516 16.50 -5.89 1.83
N VAL A 517 17.62 -6.55 1.61
CA VAL A 517 17.82 -7.60 0.61
C VAL A 517 18.15 -8.92 1.34
N ASP A 518 17.77 -10.05 0.75
CA ASP A 518 18.13 -11.37 1.26
C ASP A 518 19.65 -11.54 1.45
N ASN A 519 20.04 -12.32 2.47
CA ASN A 519 21.44 -12.50 2.87
C ASN A 519 22.33 -13.11 1.78
N TYR A 520 21.76 -13.88 0.85
CA TYR A 520 22.49 -14.52 -0.25
C TYR A 520 22.29 -13.80 -1.59
N ASN A 521 21.75 -12.58 -1.55
CA ASN A 521 21.53 -11.75 -2.70
C ASN A 521 22.23 -10.39 -2.54
N PHE A 522 22.33 -9.65 -3.65
CA PHE A 522 22.55 -8.22 -3.65
C PHE A 522 21.34 -7.53 -4.30
N GLY A 523 21.09 -6.30 -3.87
CA GLY A 523 19.97 -5.51 -4.35
C GLY A 523 20.33 -4.69 -5.57
N ILE A 524 19.37 -4.49 -6.46
CA ILE A 524 19.43 -3.48 -7.50
C ILE A 524 18.18 -2.61 -7.39
N VAL A 525 18.37 -1.30 -7.54
CA VAL A 525 17.27 -0.35 -7.65
C VAL A 525 17.22 0.17 -9.07
N THR A 526 16.08 -0.03 -9.72
CA THR A 526 15.82 0.41 -11.09
C THR A 526 14.68 1.42 -11.09
N GLY A 527 14.78 2.45 -11.92
CA GLY A 527 13.68 3.41 -12.14
C GLY A 527 12.47 2.78 -12.83
N SER A 528 11.31 3.40 -12.65
CA SER A 528 10.11 3.05 -13.39
C SER A 528 10.01 3.87 -14.68
N GLY A 529 9.64 3.23 -15.79
CA GLY A 529 9.22 3.97 -17.00
C GLY A 529 7.94 4.78 -16.80
N LEU A 530 7.19 4.54 -15.71
CA LEU A 530 6.03 5.35 -15.36
C LEU A 530 6.39 6.70 -14.73
N ASN A 531 7.67 7.00 -14.47
CA ASN A 531 8.05 8.33 -13.98
C ASN A 531 7.66 9.44 -14.98
N SER A 532 7.82 9.24 -16.28
CA SER A 532 7.39 10.23 -17.28
C SER A 532 5.86 10.39 -17.32
N ILE A 533 5.13 9.29 -17.09
CA ILE A 533 3.66 9.26 -17.00
C ILE A 533 3.17 9.99 -15.74
N ALA A 534 3.84 9.77 -14.61
CA ALA A 534 3.56 10.45 -13.36
C ALA A 534 3.80 11.97 -13.49
N ALA A 535 4.86 12.39 -14.19
CA ALA A 535 5.13 13.80 -14.46
C ALA A 535 4.02 14.47 -15.30
N ILE A 536 3.45 13.76 -16.29
CA ILE A 536 2.29 14.22 -17.06
C ILE A 536 1.10 14.45 -16.13
N LYS A 537 0.80 13.48 -15.26
CA LYS A 537 -0.31 13.59 -14.29
C LYS A 537 -0.12 14.73 -13.30
N GLU A 538 1.11 14.94 -12.80
CA GLU A 538 1.46 16.05 -11.89
C GLU A 538 1.17 17.44 -12.50
N LYS A 539 1.14 17.54 -13.84
CA LYS A 539 0.82 18.76 -14.58
C LYS A 539 -0.67 18.90 -14.92
N GLY A 540 -1.51 18.00 -14.44
CA GLY A 540 -2.97 18.05 -14.58
C GLY A 540 -3.52 17.51 -15.90
N ILE A 541 -2.70 16.81 -16.69
CA ILE A 541 -3.20 16.08 -17.87
C ILE A 541 -3.79 14.75 -17.42
N ASP A 542 -5.04 14.51 -17.82
CA ASP A 542 -5.73 13.26 -17.57
C ASP A 542 -5.09 12.11 -18.38
N ILE A 543 -4.79 11.01 -17.69
CA ILE A 543 -4.02 9.90 -18.26
C ILE A 543 -4.43 8.57 -17.63
N GLU A 544 -4.83 7.63 -18.48
CA GLU A 544 -5.12 6.26 -18.08
C GLU A 544 -3.81 5.50 -17.86
N VAL A 545 -3.30 5.57 -16.63
CA VAL A 545 -1.99 5.05 -16.25
C VAL A 545 -1.95 3.53 -16.38
N LYS A 546 -0.98 3.04 -17.18
CA LYS A 546 -0.66 1.62 -17.35
C LYS A 546 -1.93 0.79 -17.62
N ALA A 547 -2.67 1.20 -18.64
CA ALA A 547 -3.84 0.48 -19.15
C ALA A 547 -3.46 -0.90 -19.71
N ASP A 548 -2.25 -1.02 -20.27
CA ASP A 548 -1.75 -2.27 -20.86
C ASP A 548 -0.25 -2.48 -20.63
N THR A 549 0.23 -3.70 -20.84
CA THR A 549 1.65 -4.07 -20.86
C THR A 549 1.91 -5.00 -22.03
N LYS A 550 2.79 -4.59 -22.95
CA LYS A 550 3.08 -5.34 -24.19
C LYS A 550 4.58 -5.55 -24.39
N LEU A 551 4.88 -6.49 -25.27
CA LEU A 551 6.21 -6.64 -25.86
C LEU A 551 6.31 -5.71 -27.06
N ILE A 552 7.36 -4.91 -27.10
CA ILE A 552 7.61 -3.92 -28.15
C ILE A 552 9.08 -4.03 -28.59
N PRO A 553 9.37 -4.04 -29.90
CA PRO A 553 10.74 -3.99 -30.38
C PRO A 553 11.44 -2.72 -29.91
N PHE A 554 12.59 -2.85 -29.25
CA PHE A 554 13.35 -1.71 -28.73
C PHE A 554 13.74 -0.73 -29.85
N GLU A 555 14.06 -1.23 -31.04
CA GLU A 555 14.42 -0.44 -32.21
C GLU A 555 13.29 0.48 -32.72
N ASN A 556 12.05 0.27 -32.26
CA ASN A 556 10.91 1.13 -32.60
C ASN A 556 10.66 2.24 -31.56
N MET A 557 11.44 2.29 -30.48
CA MET A 557 11.32 3.33 -29.47
C MET A 557 12.03 4.60 -29.94
N ASP A 558 11.34 5.73 -29.84
CA ASP A 558 11.90 7.06 -29.98
C ASP A 558 12.65 7.46 -28.70
N LYS A 559 13.45 8.53 -28.79
CA LYS A 559 14.19 9.11 -27.67
C LYS A 559 13.89 10.61 -27.57
N LEU A 560 13.59 11.10 -26.36
CA LEU A 560 13.23 12.49 -26.04
C LEU A 560 14.32 13.52 -26.40
#